data_AF-A0A948UVH3-F1
#
_entry.id   AF-A0A948UVH3-F1
#
_cell.length_a   1.000
_cell.length_b   1.000
_cell.length_c   1.000
_cell.angle_alpha   90.00
_cell.angle_beta   90.00
_cell.angle_gamma   90.00
#
_symmetry.space_group_name_H-M   'P 1'
#
loop_
_entity.id
_entity.type
_entity.pdbx_description
1 polymer ?
#
loop_
_entity_poly.entity_id
_entity_poly.type
_entity_poly.pdbx_seq_one_letter_code
_entity_poly.pdbx_strand_id
1 'polypeptide(L)'
;MTYASLLVAVEDGTESDSRLELACDLALTFDAHLTGLCAGSIAPPLYDPLAGGAMVGELLALYRDAAEADVERARARFFEIVQARDVEA
;
A
#
# COMPACT_ATOMS: atom_id res chain seq x y z
N MET A 1 21.94 -13.35 -11.76
CA MET A 1 21.29 -13.06 -10.46
C MET A 1 19.84 -13.44 -10.61
N THR A 2 19.35 -14.33 -9.76
CA THR A 2 17.92 -14.65 -9.66
C THR A 2 17.39 -13.98 -8.41
N TYR A 3 16.31 -13.22 -8.54
CA TYR A 3 15.60 -12.66 -7.39
C TYR A 3 14.54 -13.68 -6.97
N ALA A 4 14.48 -14.04 -5.69
CA ALA A 4 13.45 -14.94 -5.19
C ALA A 4 12.13 -14.20 -4.93
N SER A 5 12.23 -12.92 -4.57
CA SER A 5 11.06 -12.07 -4.31
C SER A 5 11.34 -10.61 -4.65
N LEU A 6 10.28 -9.90 -4.97
CA LEU A 6 10.25 -8.46 -5.25
C LEU A 6 9.20 -7.79 -4.36
N LEU A 7 9.54 -6.61 -3.86
CA LEU A 7 8.62 -5.78 -3.08
C LEU A 7 8.33 -4.50 -3.86
N VAL A 8 7.05 -4.16 -4.02
CA VAL A 8 6.62 -2.97 -4.75
C VAL A 8 5.71 -2.10 -3.89
N ALA A 9 5.99 -0.81 -3.84
CA ALA A 9 5.12 0.16 -3.17
C ALA A 9 3.84 0.37 -4.00
N VAL A 10 2.67 0.15 -3.38
CA VAL A 10 1.34 0.28 -3.96
C VAL A 10 0.60 1.42 -3.25
N GLU A 11 0.27 2.43 -4.04
CA GLU A 11 -0.39 3.67 -3.62
C GLU A 11 -1.49 4.00 -4.63
N ASP A 12 -2.31 5.01 -4.33
CA ASP A 12 -3.27 5.52 -5.30
C ASP A 12 -2.57 6.34 -6.40
N GLY A 13 -3.01 6.14 -7.65
CA GLY A 13 -2.59 6.94 -8.80
C GLY A 13 -1.96 6.14 -9.94
N THR A 14 -1.78 6.79 -11.09
CA THR A 14 -1.27 6.15 -12.31
C THR A 14 0.24 5.83 -12.23
N GLU A 15 1.00 6.62 -11.47
CA GLU A 15 2.43 6.37 -11.27
C GLU A 15 2.68 5.07 -10.50
N SER A 16 1.82 4.77 -9.51
CA SER A 16 1.88 3.51 -8.77
C SER A 16 1.53 2.32 -9.67
N ASP A 17 0.57 2.47 -10.59
CA ASP A 17 0.23 1.41 -11.55
C ASP A 17 1.39 1.07 -12.46
N SER A 18 2.01 2.09 -13.06
CA SER A 18 3.17 1.88 -13.93
C SER A 18 4.33 1.20 -13.18
N ARG A 19 4.50 1.51 -11.90
CA ARG A 19 5.48 0.83 -11.03
C ARG A 19 5.13 -0.63 -10.78
N LEU A 20 3.85 -0.91 -10.52
CA LEU A 20 3.36 -2.27 -10.32
C LEU A 20 3.46 -3.11 -11.61
N GLU A 21 3.09 -2.54 -12.76
CA GLU A 21 3.22 -3.20 -14.06
C GLU A 21 4.67 -3.57 -14.37
N LEU A 22 5.61 -2.64 -14.13
CA LEU A 22 7.04 -2.94 -14.27
C LEU A 22 7.50 -4.02 -13.28
N ALA A 23 7.00 -3.99 -12.04
CA ALA A 23 7.33 -5.01 -11.04
C ALA A 23 6.81 -6.40 -11.45
N CYS A 24 5.62 -6.49 -12.07
CA CYS A 24 5.09 -7.71 -12.67
C CYS A 24 6.01 -8.22 -13.79
N ASP A 25 6.49 -7.36 -14.68
CA ASP A 25 7.42 -7.76 -15.75
C ASP A 25 8.72 -8.33 -15.19
N LEU A 26 9.25 -7.72 -14.14
CA LEU A 26 10.44 -8.21 -13.46
C LEU A 26 10.16 -9.55 -12.76
N ALA A 27 9.03 -9.68 -12.07
CA ALA A 27 8.62 -10.92 -11.40
C ALA A 27 8.57 -12.10 -12.37
N LEU A 28 7.92 -11.93 -13.53
CA LEU A 28 7.86 -12.95 -14.59
C LEU A 28 9.23 -13.26 -15.17
N THR A 29 10.06 -12.24 -15.38
CA THR A 29 11.41 -12.42 -15.97
C THR A 29 12.33 -13.21 -15.03
N PHE A 30 12.19 -13.02 -13.72
CA PHE A 30 13.05 -13.63 -12.72
C PHE A 30 12.44 -14.85 -12.01
N ASP A 31 11.20 -15.22 -12.34
CA ASP A 31 10.42 -16.25 -11.64
C ASP A 31 10.37 -15.96 -10.12
N ALA A 32 10.06 -14.70 -9.79
CA ALA A 32 10.11 -14.15 -8.44
C ALA A 32 8.71 -13.89 -7.89
N HIS A 33 8.51 -14.16 -6.60
CA HIS A 33 7.27 -13.82 -5.90
C HIS A 33 7.14 -12.30 -5.70
N LEU A 34 5.98 -11.72 -6.02
CA LEU A 34 5.76 -10.28 -5.91
C LEU A 34 4.90 -9.92 -4.69
N THR A 35 5.42 -9.10 -3.79
CA THR A 35 4.69 -8.59 -2.63
C THR A 35 4.41 -7.09 -2.75
N GLY A 36 3.14 -6.69 -2.64
CA GLY A 36 2.74 -5.28 -2.54
C GLY A 36 2.92 -4.71 -1.13
N LEU A 37 3.42 -3.49 -1.02
CA LEU A 37 3.55 -2.72 0.23
C LEU A 37 2.73 -1.42 0.12
N CYS A 38 1.79 -1.22 1.03
CA CYS A 38 1.10 0.06 1.20
C CYS A 38 1.38 0.61 2.60
N ALA A 39 1.62 1.92 2.69
CA ALA A 39 1.85 2.60 3.96
C ALA A 39 0.84 3.74 4.14
N GLY A 40 -0.01 3.63 5.16
CA GLY A 40 -0.81 4.76 5.64
C GLY A 40 0.04 5.69 6.50
N SER A 41 0.10 6.97 6.15
CA SER A 41 0.78 7.98 6.96
C SER A 41 -0.21 8.76 7.80
N ILE A 42 0.02 8.83 9.10
CA ILE A 42 -0.73 9.72 10.00
C ILE A 42 0.13 10.95 10.23
N ALA A 43 -0.30 12.10 9.71
CA ALA A 43 0.32 13.37 10.06
C ALA A 43 0.06 13.66 11.55
N PRO A 44 1.08 14.08 12.32
CA PRO A 44 0.87 14.43 13.72
C PRO A 44 -0.15 15.58 13.83
N PRO A 45 -1.08 15.53 14.81
CA PRO A 45 -2.10 16.55 14.97
C PRO A 45 -1.46 17.92 15.26
N LEU A 46 -2.09 18.99 14.78
CA LEU A 46 -1.64 20.37 14.97
C LEU A 46 -1.88 20.91 16.40
N TYR A 47 -2.42 20.11 17.31
CA TYR A 47 -2.72 20.48 18.69
C TYR A 47 -2.07 19.52 19.69
N ASP A 48 -1.84 19.99 20.92
CA ASP A 48 -1.21 19.22 21.99
C ASP A 48 -2.05 17.97 22.33
N PRO A 49 -1.52 16.74 22.11
CA PRO A 49 -2.22 15.49 22.41
C PRO A 49 -2.58 15.33 23.89
N LEU A 50 -1.87 15.99 24.80
CA LEU A 50 -2.12 15.93 26.24
C LEU A 50 -3.22 16.90 26.69
N ALA A 51 -3.56 17.88 25.85
CA ALA A 51 -4.62 18.85 26.12
C ALA A 51 -5.98 18.45 25.52
N GLY A 52 -6.01 17.49 24.59
CA GLY A 52 -7.20 17.19 23.77
C GLY A 52 -8.20 16.19 24.35
N GLY A 53 -7.91 15.52 25.46
CA GLY A 53 -8.85 14.62 26.15
C GLY A 53 -9.51 13.57 25.23
N ALA A 54 -10.83 13.35 25.39
CA ALA A 54 -11.59 12.37 24.60
C ALA A 54 -11.55 12.61 23.08
N MET A 55 -11.40 13.86 22.63
CA MET A 55 -11.36 14.23 21.22
C MET A 55 -10.12 13.64 20.49
N VAL A 56 -9.04 13.37 21.23
CA VAL A 56 -7.85 12.69 20.67
C VAL A 56 -8.18 11.26 20.29
N GLY A 57 -8.99 10.56 21.08
CA GLY A 57 -9.38 9.17 20.78
C GLY A 57 -10.20 9.08 19.50
N GLU A 58 -11.17 10.00 19.31
CA GLU A 58 -11.97 10.07 18.09
C GLU A 58 -11.13 10.42 16.86
N LEU A 59 -10.18 11.34 16.99
CA LEU A 59 -9.28 11.69 15.89
C LEU A 59 -8.37 10.51 15.49
N LEU A 60 -7.82 9.78 16.46
CA LEU A 60 -7.01 8.60 16.17
C LEU A 60 -7.81 7.48 15.52
N ALA A 61 -9.07 7.29 15.93
CA ALA A 61 -9.99 6.36 15.26
C ALA A 61 -10.22 6.78 13.81
N LEU A 62 -10.49 8.06 13.55
CA LEU A 62 -10.66 8.59 12.19
C LEU A 62 -9.41 8.36 11.33
N TYR A 63 -8.20 8.61 11.86
CA TYR A 63 -6.97 8.36 11.11
C TYR A 63 -6.73 6.88 10.82
N ARG A 64 -7.07 6.01 11.77
CA ARG A 64 -7.00 4.57 11.56
C ARG A 64 -7.97 4.14 10.46
N ASP A 65 -9.22 4.60 10.50
CA ASP A 65 -10.24 4.24 9.51
C ASP A 65 -9.84 4.71 8.11
N ALA A 66 -9.26 5.91 8.00
CA ALA A 66 -8.71 6.41 6.75
C ALA A 66 -7.55 5.54 6.24
N ALA A 67 -6.59 5.20 7.11
CA ALA A 67 -5.47 4.34 6.74
C ALA A 67 -5.92 2.93 6.32
N GLU A 68 -6.92 2.34 7.00
CA GLU A 68 -7.50 1.04 6.63
C GLU A 68 -8.19 1.11 5.26
N ALA A 69 -8.94 2.19 4.99
CA ALA A 69 -9.57 2.39 3.71
C ALA A 69 -8.55 2.53 2.57
N ASP A 70 -7.42 3.18 2.81
CA ASP A 70 -6.33 3.34 1.82
C ASP A 70 -5.66 1.99 1.51
N VAL A 71 -5.38 1.21 2.55
CA VAL A 71 -4.78 -0.12 2.40
C VAL A 71 -5.71 -1.08 1.64
N GLU A 72 -7.01 -1.08 1.91
CA GLU A 72 -7.95 -1.94 1.19
C GLU A 72 -8.12 -1.54 -0.28
N ARG A 73 -8.07 -0.25 -0.62
CA ARG A 73 -8.04 0.19 -2.02
C ARG A 73 -6.76 -0.25 -2.73
N ALA A 74 -5.60 -0.03 -2.10
CA ALA A 74 -4.32 -0.47 -2.63
C ALA A 74 -4.28 -1.99 -2.84
N ARG A 75 -4.82 -2.75 -1.88
CA ARG A 75 -4.94 -4.22 -1.97
C ARG A 75 -5.80 -4.66 -3.16
N ALA A 76 -6.98 -4.10 -3.31
CA ALA A 76 -7.87 -4.43 -4.44
C ALA A 76 -7.18 -4.16 -5.78
N ARG A 77 -6.54 -3.00 -5.91
CA ARG A 77 -5.81 -2.59 -7.12
C ARG A 77 -4.60 -3.48 -7.42
N PHE A 78 -3.84 -3.85 -6.38
CA PHE A 78 -2.73 -4.80 -6.50
C PHE A 78 -3.21 -6.11 -7.11
N PHE A 79 -4.24 -6.72 -6.53
CA PHE A 79 -4.75 -8.00 -7.02
C PHE A 79 -5.40 -7.90 -8.40
N GLU A 80 -6.05 -6.79 -8.73
CA GLU A 80 -6.58 -6.56 -10.08
C GLU A 80 -5.47 -6.63 -11.15
N ILE A 81 -4.38 -5.89 -10.94
CA ILE A 81 -3.27 -5.81 -11.91
C ILE A 81 -2.47 -7.12 -11.92
N VAL A 82 -2.16 -7.69 -10.77
CA VAL A 82 -1.39 -8.94 -10.65
C VAL A 82 -2.13 -10.11 -11.30
N GLN A 83 -3.44 -10.25 -11.06
CA GLN A 83 -4.24 -11.31 -11.68
C GLN A 83 -4.36 -11.12 -13.20
N ALA A 84 -4.49 -9.88 -13.67
CA ALA A 84 -4.50 -9.59 -15.11
C ALA A 84 -3.17 -9.94 -15.80
N ARG A 85 -2.06 -10.04 -15.04
CA ARG A 85 -0.71 -10.32 -15.53
C ARG A 85 -0.23 -11.74 -15.25
N ASP A 86 -1.03 -12.58 -14.60
CA ASP A 86 -0.71 -13.97 -14.24
C ASP A 86 0.59 -14.11 -13.43
N VAL A 87 0.79 -13.19 -12.47
CA VAL A 87 1.97 -13.16 -11.59
C VAL A 87 1.68 -13.83 -10.25
N GLU A 88 2.63 -14.62 -9.73
CA GLU A 88 2.55 -15.19 -8.38
C GLU A 88 2.84 -14.11 -7.31
N ALA A 89 1.89 -13.93 -6.39
CA ALA A 89 1.87 -12.87 -5.39
C ALA A 89 1.16 -13.27 -4.09
#